data_AF-A0A935SA14-F1
#
_entry.id   AF-A0A935SA14-F1
#
_cell.length_a   1.000
_cell.length_b   1.000
_cell.length_c   1.000
_cell.angle_alpha   90.00
_cell.angle_beta   90.00
_cell.angle_gamma   90.00
#
_symmetry.space_group_name_H-M   'P 1'
#
loop_
_entity.id
_entity.type
_entity.pdbx_description
1 polymer ?
#
loop_
_entity_poly.entity_id
_entity_poly.type
_entity_poly.pdbx_seq_one_letter_code
_entity_poly.pdbx_strand_id
1 'polypeptide(L)'
;MIYLKVYLHGDFKPSFARLKNEAKEILDEFRAYSNGNIEYEFINIYENGTKEEQTATEKQLYEKGLEPEQITSSNNEKTSQGWIWPGALVSYKNKEGVWQIYKRQMGMNNEEEGINNSVQDLEYGLSNVIRKLRQKRSLEVSFVEGHSEADTIQQYDLMRSMAEYYTVNRVEINGRLSALKDAAAIVITKPDSVFTDKDKFIIDQYVMNGGKVMWLVDPVYINMDTLRMRGYSLGFSQQYNIEDMLFKYGVRLNPVLVQDFSSGAVL
;
A
#
# COMPACT_ATOMS: atom_id res chain seq x y z
N MET A 1 5.42 14.33 19.68
CA MET A 1 4.97 13.16 20.43
C MET A 1 3.87 12.46 19.64
N ILE A 2 4.00 11.16 19.46
CA ILE A 2 3.00 10.23 18.92
C ILE A 2 2.39 9.52 20.13
N TYR A 3 1.07 9.42 20.17
CA TYR A 3 0.35 8.74 21.24
C TYR A 3 -0.50 7.62 20.67
N LEU A 4 -0.44 6.42 21.26
CA LEU A 4 -1.18 5.25 20.83
C LEU A 4 -2.17 4.78 21.89
N LYS A 5 -3.44 4.68 21.52
CA LYS A 5 -4.49 4.03 22.31
C LYS A 5 -4.72 2.63 21.75
N VAL A 6 -4.22 1.60 22.42
CA VAL A 6 -4.26 0.21 21.96
C VAL A 6 -5.45 -0.51 22.59
N TYR A 7 -6.41 -0.94 21.78
CA TYR A 7 -7.67 -1.56 22.21
C TYR A 7 -7.59 -3.09 22.27
N LEU A 8 -6.42 -3.59 22.65
CA LEU A 8 -6.11 -5.02 22.81
C LEU A 8 -5.78 -5.32 24.28
N HIS A 9 -6.67 -4.94 25.20
CA HIS A 9 -6.53 -5.18 26.63
C HIS A 9 -7.72 -5.96 27.18
N GLY A 10 -7.46 -6.92 28.07
CA GLY A 10 -8.47 -7.81 28.63
C GLY A 10 -7.94 -9.23 28.87
N ASP A 11 -8.86 -10.07 29.32
CA ASP A 11 -8.64 -11.50 29.53
C ASP A 11 -9.04 -12.25 28.26
N PHE A 12 -8.03 -12.75 27.54
CA PHE A 12 -8.20 -13.34 26.21
C PHE A 12 -7.73 -14.79 26.22
N LYS A 13 -8.15 -15.55 25.20
CA LYS A 13 -7.50 -16.83 24.88
C LYS A 13 -5.98 -16.66 24.75
N PRO A 14 -5.18 -17.70 25.02
CA PRO A 14 -3.71 -17.64 24.92
C PRO A 14 -3.20 -17.08 23.59
N SER A 15 -3.90 -17.34 22.49
CA SER A 15 -3.59 -16.88 21.14
C SER A 15 -3.53 -15.33 21.04
N PHE A 16 -4.59 -14.64 21.50
CA PHE A 16 -4.66 -13.18 21.53
C PHE A 16 -3.80 -12.57 22.66
N ALA A 17 -3.61 -13.29 23.76
CA ALA A 17 -2.68 -12.86 24.80
C ALA A 17 -1.24 -12.78 24.27
N ARG A 18 -0.83 -13.75 23.42
CA ARG A 18 0.44 -13.70 22.69
C ARG A 18 0.50 -12.48 21.78
N LEU A 19 -0.51 -12.26 20.93
CA LEU A 19 -0.55 -11.09 20.03
C LEU A 19 -0.42 -9.76 20.79
N LYS A 20 -1.08 -9.64 21.94
CA LYS A 20 -0.97 -8.47 22.83
C LYS A 20 0.47 -8.26 23.30
N ASN A 21 1.14 -9.33 23.73
CA ASN A 21 2.51 -9.26 24.22
C ASN A 21 3.48 -8.89 23.11
N GLU A 22 3.37 -9.50 21.93
CA GLU A 22 4.18 -9.16 20.74
C GLU A 22 3.98 -7.69 20.33
N ALA A 23 2.73 -7.22 20.31
CA ALA A 23 2.43 -5.82 20.02
C ALA A 23 3.02 -4.88 21.07
N LYS A 24 3.02 -5.28 22.34
CA LYS A 24 3.64 -4.52 23.43
C LYS A 24 5.15 -4.45 23.28
N GLU A 25 5.81 -5.57 22.95
CA GLU A 25 7.26 -5.62 22.74
C GLU A 25 7.69 -4.67 21.62
N ILE A 26 7.01 -4.70 20.47
CA ILE A 26 7.25 -3.75 19.37
C ILE A 26 7.05 -2.30 19.83
N LEU A 27 6.00 -2.01 20.61
CA LEU A 27 5.75 -0.66 21.10
C LEU A 27 6.82 -0.19 22.09
N ASP A 28 7.31 -1.07 22.95
CA ASP A 28 8.40 -0.80 23.90
C ASP A 28 9.71 -0.50 23.16
N GLU A 29 10.04 -1.25 22.11
CA GLU A 29 11.18 -0.97 21.24
C GLU A 29 11.05 0.42 20.58
N PHE A 30 9.92 0.70 19.94
CA PHE A 30 9.68 2.00 19.30
C PHE A 30 9.77 3.15 20.31
N ARG A 31 9.21 2.98 21.52
CA ARG A 31 9.30 3.96 22.59
C ARG A 31 10.76 4.19 23.01
N ALA A 32 11.54 3.14 23.21
CA ALA A 32 12.95 3.22 23.59
C ALA A 32 13.80 3.95 22.53
N TYR A 33 13.64 3.62 21.24
CA TYR A 33 14.38 4.27 20.16
C TYR A 33 13.90 5.69 19.84
N SER A 34 12.68 6.06 20.24
CA SER A 34 12.11 7.37 19.94
C SER A 34 12.61 8.51 20.84
N ASN A 35 13.43 8.22 21.86
CA ASN A 35 13.83 9.17 22.91
C ASN A 35 12.63 9.87 23.58
N GLY A 36 11.58 9.10 23.92
CA GLY A 36 10.37 9.61 24.58
C GLY A 36 9.40 10.35 23.66
N ASN A 37 9.51 10.17 22.34
CA ASN A 37 8.57 10.76 21.38
C ASN A 37 7.36 9.87 21.07
N ILE A 38 7.33 8.63 21.57
CA ILE A 38 6.23 7.67 21.41
C ILE A 38 5.77 7.24 22.81
N GLU A 39 4.48 7.40 23.07
CA GLU A 39 3.82 6.92 24.28
C GLU A 39 2.59 6.09 23.89
N TYR A 40 2.24 5.10 24.70
CA TYR A 40 1.10 4.23 24.43
C TYR A 40 0.39 3.79 25.70
N GLU A 41 -0.90 3.50 25.58
CA GLU A 41 -1.71 2.89 26.63
C GLU A 41 -2.54 1.73 26.07
N PHE A 42 -2.72 0.69 26.89
CA PHE A 42 -3.63 -0.41 26.60
C PHE A 42 -4.99 -0.15 27.27
N ILE A 43 -6.06 -0.13 26.49
CA ILE A 43 -7.42 0.20 26.93
C ILE A 43 -8.34 -1.00 26.69
N ASN A 44 -9.15 -1.31 27.69
CA ASN A 44 -10.30 -2.20 27.55
C ASN A 44 -11.57 -1.35 27.58
N ILE A 45 -12.29 -1.27 26.46
CA ILE A 45 -13.52 -0.46 26.38
C ILE A 45 -14.68 -1.06 27.19
N TYR A 46 -14.58 -2.32 27.62
CA TYR A 46 -15.63 -3.03 28.36
C TYR A 46 -15.41 -3.05 29.88
N GLU A 47 -14.25 -2.61 30.37
CA GLU A 47 -13.89 -2.71 31.79
C GLU A 47 -14.49 -1.58 32.63
N ASN A 48 -14.60 -0.36 32.06
CA ASN A 48 -15.06 0.82 32.78
C ASN A 48 -15.97 1.68 31.88
N GLY A 49 -17.26 1.73 32.20
CA GLY A 49 -18.23 2.61 31.52
C GLY A 49 -19.67 2.08 31.56
N THR A 50 -20.64 2.95 31.33
CA THR A 50 -22.03 2.53 31.10
C THR A 50 -22.18 1.88 29.72
N LYS A 51 -23.25 1.11 29.50
CA LYS A 51 -23.50 0.49 28.18
C LYS A 51 -23.61 1.54 27.06
N GLU A 52 -24.13 2.72 27.39
CA GLU A 52 -24.23 3.85 26.48
C GLU A 52 -22.86 4.38 26.08
N GLU A 53 -21.91 4.50 27.03
CA GLU A 53 -20.53 4.93 26.78
C GLU A 53 -19.75 3.91 25.95
N GLN A 54 -19.97 2.62 26.21
CA GLN A 54 -19.38 1.51 25.44
C GLN A 54 -19.84 1.58 23.98
N THR A 55 -21.15 1.67 23.75
CA THR A 55 -21.74 1.74 22.41
C THR A 55 -21.27 2.98 21.65
N ALA A 56 -21.13 4.13 22.33
CA ALA A 56 -20.61 5.34 21.73
C ALA A 56 -19.13 5.19 21.30
N THR A 57 -18.33 4.54 22.14
CA THR A 57 -16.91 4.27 21.84
C THR A 57 -16.78 3.28 20.68
N GLU A 58 -17.56 2.20 20.65
CA GLU A 58 -17.62 1.24 19.53
C GLU A 58 -17.93 1.94 18.21
N LYS A 59 -18.96 2.80 18.21
CA LYS A 59 -19.32 3.58 17.02
C LYS A 59 -18.17 4.48 16.57
N GLN A 60 -17.50 5.16 17.49
CA GLN A 60 -16.36 6.02 17.18
C GLN A 60 -15.19 5.21 16.60
N LEU A 61 -14.89 4.03 17.13
CA LEU A 61 -13.81 3.17 16.63
C LEU A 61 -14.13 2.70 15.21
N TYR A 62 -15.37 2.29 14.97
CA TYR A 62 -15.84 1.90 13.64
C TYR A 62 -15.76 3.04 12.63
N GLU A 63 -16.24 4.24 12.99
CA GLU A 63 -16.19 5.43 12.13
C GLU A 63 -14.75 5.85 11.77
N LYS A 64 -13.80 5.61 12.68
CA LYS A 64 -12.37 5.83 12.43
C LYS A 64 -11.74 4.75 11.55
N GLY A 65 -12.44 3.64 11.30
CA GLY A 65 -11.99 2.54 10.45
C GLY A 65 -11.28 1.40 11.19
N LEU A 66 -11.45 1.31 12.51
CA LEU A 66 -11.01 0.14 13.27
C LEU A 66 -12.07 -0.96 13.16
N GLU A 67 -11.64 -2.20 12.97
CA GLU A 67 -12.55 -3.33 12.79
C GLU A 67 -12.60 -4.20 14.05
N PRO A 68 -13.81 -4.57 14.54
CA PRO A 68 -13.95 -5.47 15.66
C PRO A 68 -13.76 -6.93 15.23
N GLU A 69 -13.29 -7.76 16.16
CA GLU A 69 -13.17 -9.20 15.99
C GLU A 69 -13.96 -9.92 17.07
N GLN A 70 -14.73 -10.93 16.67
CA GLN A 70 -15.44 -11.78 17.62
C GLN A 70 -14.48 -12.84 18.16
N ILE A 71 -14.29 -12.85 19.47
CA ILE A 71 -13.51 -13.87 20.16
C ILE A 71 -14.38 -14.67 21.12
N THR A 72 -13.93 -15.88 21.41
CA THR A 72 -14.50 -16.69 22.48
C THR A 72 -13.54 -16.64 23.65
N SER A 73 -13.97 -16.19 24.83
CA SER A 73 -13.19 -16.28 26.06
C SER A 73 -13.61 -17.55 26.82
N SER A 74 -12.62 -18.29 27.32
CA SER A 74 -12.86 -19.44 28.20
C SER A 74 -12.32 -19.09 29.58
N ASN A 75 -13.22 -18.74 30.51
CA ASN A 75 -12.87 -18.63 31.91
C ASN A 75 -13.52 -19.79 32.65
N ASN A 76 -12.66 -20.68 33.17
CA ASN A 76 -12.79 -21.91 33.98
C ASN A 76 -14.14 -22.67 34.14
N GLU A 77 -15.31 -22.10 33.87
CA GLU A 77 -16.62 -22.79 33.90
C GLU A 77 -17.63 -22.28 32.85
N LYS A 78 -17.34 -21.20 32.10
CA LYS A 78 -18.24 -20.68 31.04
C LYS A 78 -17.48 -20.21 29.80
N THR A 79 -17.92 -20.69 28.64
CA THR A 79 -17.55 -20.16 27.34
C THR A 79 -18.42 -18.94 27.06
N SER A 80 -17.84 -17.74 27.03
CA SER A 80 -18.55 -16.53 26.63
C SER A 80 -18.00 -16.00 25.31
N GLN A 81 -18.90 -15.56 24.42
CA GLN A 81 -18.51 -14.84 23.21
C GLN A 81 -18.47 -13.35 23.52
N GLY A 82 -17.43 -12.67 23.04
CA GLY A 82 -17.24 -11.24 23.21
C GLY A 82 -16.62 -10.63 21.96
N TRP A 83 -16.72 -9.31 21.86
CA TRP A 83 -16.06 -8.54 20.81
C TRP A 83 -14.79 -7.93 21.38
N ILE A 84 -13.76 -7.82 20.54
CA ILE A 84 -12.56 -7.04 20.82
C ILE A 84 -12.29 -6.12 19.64
N TRP A 85 -11.47 -5.10 19.85
CA TRP A 85 -11.10 -4.13 18.82
C TRP A 85 -9.60 -4.18 18.62
N PRO A 86 -9.06 -5.23 17.96
CA PRO A 86 -7.64 -5.53 17.98
C PRO A 86 -6.85 -4.58 17.07
N GLY A 87 -6.63 -3.36 17.55
CA GLY A 87 -5.79 -2.36 16.93
C GLY A 87 -5.63 -1.12 17.81
N ALA A 88 -5.07 -0.07 17.23
CA ALA A 88 -4.73 1.14 17.95
C ALA A 88 -5.13 2.41 17.18
N LEU A 89 -5.59 3.42 17.91
CA LEU A 89 -5.66 4.79 17.41
C LEU A 89 -4.32 5.47 17.65
N VAL A 90 -3.71 5.97 16.58
CA VAL A 90 -2.41 6.62 16.59
C VAL A 90 -2.62 8.11 16.33
N SER A 91 -2.28 8.95 17.30
CA SER A 91 -2.45 10.40 17.24
C SER A 91 -1.09 11.08 17.11
N TYR A 92 -0.98 12.02 16.18
CA TYR A 92 0.21 12.86 16.00
C TYR A 92 -0.21 14.28 15.57
N LYS A 93 0.00 15.26 16.45
CA LYS A 93 -0.49 16.64 16.29
C LYS A 93 -2.02 16.65 16.05
N ASN A 94 -2.50 17.24 14.97
CA ASN A 94 -3.91 17.30 14.60
C ASN A 94 -4.32 16.18 13.64
N LYS A 95 -3.50 15.13 13.50
CA LYS A 95 -3.77 13.97 12.64
C LYS A 95 -3.97 12.73 13.49
N GLU A 96 -4.90 11.89 13.07
CA GLU A 96 -5.12 10.57 13.64
C GLU A 96 -5.08 9.51 12.53
N GLY A 97 -4.65 8.32 12.89
CA GLY A 97 -4.60 7.16 12.00
C GLY A 97 -4.92 5.89 12.78
N VAL A 98 -5.31 4.85 12.05
CA VAL A 98 -5.66 3.55 12.63
C VAL A 98 -4.57 2.54 12.30
N TRP A 99 -4.10 1.84 13.32
CA TRP A 99 -3.28 0.65 13.17
C TRP A 99 -4.10 -0.58 13.55
N GLN A 100 -4.67 -1.27 12.56
CA GLN A 100 -5.34 -2.54 12.78
C GLN A 100 -4.29 -3.63 13.05
N ILE A 101 -4.22 -4.13 14.28
CA ILE A 101 -3.21 -5.10 14.75
C ILE A 101 -3.57 -6.51 14.28
N TYR A 102 -4.83 -6.91 14.42
CA TYR A 102 -5.30 -8.20 13.89
C TYR A 102 -6.21 -7.97 12.69
N LYS A 103 -5.96 -8.70 11.61
CA LYS A 103 -6.78 -8.69 10.40
C LYS A 103 -7.24 -10.09 10.06
N ARG A 104 -8.54 -10.30 9.98
CA ARG A 104 -9.10 -11.56 9.49
C ARG A 104 -8.94 -11.60 7.96
N GLN A 105 -8.11 -12.49 7.47
CA GLN A 105 -7.92 -12.67 6.02
C GLN A 105 -9.08 -13.50 5.44
N MET A 106 -9.75 -12.99 4.40
CA MET A 106 -10.83 -13.73 3.73
C MET A 106 -10.30 -15.05 3.15
N GLY A 107 -10.97 -16.16 3.47
CA GLY A 107 -10.57 -17.51 3.04
C GLY A 107 -9.74 -18.28 4.07
N MET A 108 -9.25 -17.62 5.13
CA MET A 108 -8.62 -18.28 6.28
C MET A 108 -9.63 -18.51 7.39
N ASN A 109 -9.87 -19.78 7.73
CA ASN A 109 -10.74 -20.17 8.85
C ASN A 109 -9.94 -20.42 10.15
N ASN A 110 -8.60 -20.28 10.11
CA ASN A 110 -7.73 -20.57 11.24
C ASN A 110 -7.30 -19.28 11.97
N GLU A 111 -7.82 -19.07 13.18
CA GLU A 111 -7.47 -17.95 14.07
C GLU A 111 -5.95 -17.89 14.35
N GLU A 112 -5.29 -19.04 14.53
CA GLU A 112 -3.87 -19.08 14.86
C GLU A 112 -2.99 -18.58 13.71
N GLU A 113 -3.35 -18.92 12.48
CA GLU A 113 -2.65 -18.47 11.29
C GLU A 113 -2.82 -16.95 11.10
N GLY A 114 -4.04 -16.45 11.29
CA GLY A 114 -4.32 -15.01 11.29
C GLY A 114 -3.50 -14.26 12.34
N ILE A 115 -3.32 -14.84 13.53
CA ILE A 115 -2.48 -14.25 14.58
C ILE A 115 -1.00 -14.29 14.18
N ASN A 116 -0.50 -15.39 13.63
CA ASN A 116 0.91 -15.47 13.21
C ASN A 116 1.22 -14.42 12.12
N ASN A 117 0.34 -14.28 11.13
CA ASN A 117 0.47 -13.25 10.09
C ASN A 117 0.42 -11.85 10.70
N SER A 118 -0.51 -11.63 11.63
CA SER A 118 -0.63 -10.35 12.34
C SER A 118 0.65 -10.00 13.12
N VAL A 119 1.27 -10.97 13.80
CA VAL A 119 2.55 -10.78 14.51
C VAL A 119 3.66 -10.37 13.54
N GLN A 120 3.77 -11.03 12.38
CA GLN A 120 4.77 -10.70 11.36
C GLN A 120 4.56 -9.30 10.77
N ASP A 121 3.31 -8.84 10.69
CA ASP A 121 2.94 -7.54 10.13
C ASP A 121 3.01 -6.37 11.14
N LEU A 122 3.25 -6.62 12.44
CA LEU A 122 3.18 -5.60 13.49
C LEU A 122 4.11 -4.41 13.21
N GLU A 123 5.38 -4.68 12.96
CA GLU A 123 6.41 -3.65 12.74
C GLU A 123 6.07 -2.82 11.49
N TYR A 124 5.71 -3.50 10.40
CA TYR A 124 5.31 -2.83 9.17
C TYR A 124 4.06 -1.97 9.38
N GLY A 125 3.03 -2.51 10.03
CA GLY A 125 1.77 -1.83 10.30
C GLY A 125 1.97 -0.55 11.10
N LEU A 126 2.72 -0.63 12.21
CA LEU A 126 3.04 0.52 13.05
C LEU A 126 3.87 1.56 12.28
N SER A 127 4.95 1.13 11.64
CA SER A 127 5.82 2.00 10.83
C SER A 127 5.05 2.73 9.74
N ASN A 128 4.10 2.03 9.11
CA ASN A 128 3.31 2.59 8.03
C ASN A 128 2.38 3.71 8.52
N VAL A 129 1.68 3.49 9.64
CA VAL A 129 0.79 4.49 10.23
C VAL A 129 1.59 5.72 10.68
N ILE A 130 2.73 5.52 11.35
CA ILE A 130 3.62 6.62 11.76
C ILE A 130 4.10 7.42 10.55
N ARG A 131 4.50 6.72 9.47
CA ARG A 131 4.92 7.35 8.21
C ARG A 131 3.82 8.23 7.62
N LYS A 132 2.59 7.70 7.48
CA LYS A 132 1.43 8.45 6.97
C LYS A 132 1.15 9.70 7.81
N LEU A 133 1.22 9.59 9.13
CA LEU A 133 0.97 10.71 10.04
C LEU A 133 2.05 11.79 10.02
N ARG A 134 3.33 11.39 9.87
CA ARG A 134 4.47 12.34 9.86
C ARG A 134 4.62 13.10 8.56
N GLN A 135 4.10 12.61 7.44
CA GLN A 135 4.15 13.31 6.16
C GLN A 135 3.46 14.68 6.25
N LYS A 136 4.23 15.75 6.04
CA LYS A 136 3.74 17.15 6.08
C LYS A 136 2.97 17.51 4.81
N ARG A 137 3.44 17.03 3.66
CA ARG A 137 2.85 17.20 2.33
C ARG A 137 2.85 15.84 1.65
N SER A 138 1.72 15.46 1.05
CA SER A 138 1.66 14.28 0.18
C SER A 138 2.53 14.54 -1.04
N LEU A 139 3.46 13.64 -1.34
CA LEU A 139 4.27 13.75 -2.56
C LEU A 139 3.36 13.45 -3.76
N GLU A 140 3.57 14.19 -4.84
CA GLU A 140 2.80 13.99 -6.07
C GLU A 140 3.48 12.95 -6.96
N VAL A 141 2.72 11.93 -7.37
CA VAL A 141 3.12 10.97 -8.39
C VAL A 141 2.24 11.19 -9.60
N SER A 142 2.85 11.57 -10.73
CA SER A 142 2.12 11.93 -11.94
C SER A 142 2.23 10.84 -12.99
N PHE A 143 1.09 10.30 -13.42
CA PHE A 143 1.01 9.36 -14.53
C PHE A 143 1.04 10.16 -15.84
N VAL A 144 2.03 9.85 -16.69
CA VAL A 144 2.24 10.54 -17.95
C VAL A 144 1.19 10.09 -18.96
N GLU A 145 0.65 11.05 -19.70
CA GLU A 145 -0.27 10.86 -20.81
C GLU A 145 0.26 11.59 -22.06
N GLY A 146 -0.25 11.18 -23.22
CA GLY A 146 0.03 11.81 -24.52
C GLY A 146 0.77 10.89 -25.51
N HIS A 147 1.18 9.70 -25.08
CA HIS A 147 1.86 8.69 -25.91
C HIS A 147 1.07 7.37 -26.01
N SER A 148 -0.26 7.47 -25.95
CA SER A 148 -1.17 6.32 -25.95
C SER A 148 -0.84 5.32 -24.83
N GLU A 149 -0.50 5.84 -23.65
CA GLU A 149 -0.25 5.04 -22.45
C GLU A 149 -1.48 4.21 -22.04
N ALA A 150 -1.25 3.19 -21.20
CA ALA A 150 -2.32 2.34 -20.67
C ALA A 150 -3.51 3.15 -20.13
N ASP A 151 -4.73 2.67 -20.37
CA ASP A 151 -5.92 3.41 -19.98
C ASP A 151 -6.12 3.45 -18.45
N THR A 152 -7.09 4.26 -18.01
CA THR A 152 -7.43 4.40 -16.59
C THR A 152 -7.86 3.11 -15.91
N ILE A 153 -8.51 2.21 -16.64
CA ILE A 153 -8.99 0.96 -16.09
C ILE A 153 -7.82 0.02 -15.83
N GLN A 154 -6.88 -0.05 -16.78
CA GLN A 154 -5.65 -0.84 -16.68
C GLN A 154 -4.72 -0.33 -15.57
N GLN A 155 -4.67 1.00 -15.36
CA GLN A 155 -3.84 1.59 -14.30
C GLN A 155 -4.55 1.67 -12.93
N TYR A 156 -5.86 1.40 -12.84
CA TYR A 156 -6.67 1.74 -11.68
C TYR A 156 -6.13 1.16 -10.37
N ASP A 157 -5.77 -0.12 -10.37
CA ASP A 157 -5.31 -0.80 -9.16
C ASP A 157 -3.98 -0.20 -8.65
N LEU A 158 -3.04 0.02 -9.58
CA LEU A 158 -1.76 0.68 -9.28
C LEU A 158 -1.97 2.11 -8.73
N MET A 159 -2.81 2.91 -9.40
CA MET A 159 -3.13 4.26 -8.97
C MET A 159 -3.78 4.27 -7.58
N ARG A 160 -4.72 3.34 -7.33
CA ARG A 160 -5.42 3.22 -6.05
C ARG A 160 -4.46 2.85 -4.92
N SER A 161 -3.58 1.87 -5.12
CA SER A 161 -2.56 1.50 -4.13
C SER A 161 -1.59 2.65 -3.85
N MET A 162 -1.20 3.43 -4.86
CA MET A 162 -0.34 4.60 -4.67
C MET A 162 -1.06 5.76 -3.95
N ALA A 163 -2.37 5.94 -4.19
CA ALA A 163 -3.17 6.99 -3.58
C ALA A 163 -3.26 6.88 -2.04
N GLU A 164 -2.97 5.71 -1.47
CA GLU A 164 -2.86 5.54 -0.01
C GLU A 164 -1.69 6.30 0.63
N TYR A 165 -0.70 6.69 -0.17
CA TYR A 165 0.58 7.26 0.29
C TYR A 165 0.94 8.58 -0.41
N TYR A 166 0.40 8.80 -1.60
CA TYR A 166 0.78 9.85 -2.51
C TYR A 166 -0.45 10.54 -3.11
N THR A 167 -0.26 11.76 -3.57
CA THR A 167 -1.25 12.42 -4.41
C THR A 167 -1.01 11.94 -5.82
N VAL A 168 -1.94 11.15 -6.36
CA VAL A 168 -1.82 10.59 -7.70
C VAL A 168 -2.56 11.48 -8.68
N ASN A 169 -1.83 12.01 -9.65
CA ASN A 169 -2.36 12.88 -10.71
C ASN A 169 -2.01 12.31 -12.08
N ARG A 170 -2.64 12.87 -13.11
CA ARG A 170 -2.33 12.62 -14.52
C ARG A 170 -1.77 13.88 -15.14
N VAL A 171 -0.79 13.73 -16.02
CA VAL A 171 -0.12 14.85 -16.66
C VAL A 171 0.19 14.53 -18.12
N GLU A 172 -0.28 15.37 -19.02
CA GLU A 172 0.10 15.31 -20.42
C GLU A 172 1.33 16.20 -20.65
N ILE A 173 2.43 15.67 -21.22
CA ILE A 173 3.65 16.46 -21.44
C ILE A 173 3.43 17.45 -22.59
N ASN A 174 3.16 16.93 -23.80
CA ASN A 174 2.83 17.71 -25.01
C ASN A 174 3.74 18.94 -25.21
N GLY A 175 5.05 18.76 -25.01
CA GLY A 175 6.06 19.81 -25.14
C GLY A 175 6.01 20.94 -24.09
N ARG A 176 5.21 20.82 -23.02
CA ARG A 176 5.10 21.83 -21.96
C ARG A 176 6.25 21.69 -20.95
N LEU A 177 7.20 22.63 -21.00
CA LEU A 177 8.41 22.63 -20.16
C LEU A 177 8.15 22.53 -18.65
N SER A 178 7.03 23.07 -18.17
CA SER A 178 6.67 23.04 -16.74
C SER A 178 5.77 21.87 -16.35
N ALA A 179 5.44 20.94 -17.27
CA ALA A 179 4.49 19.87 -17.01
C ALA A 179 4.87 19.01 -15.79
N LEU A 180 6.16 18.72 -15.62
CA LEU A 180 6.65 17.79 -14.59
C LEU A 180 7.18 18.49 -13.32
N LYS A 181 7.01 19.81 -13.20
CA LYS A 181 7.67 20.60 -12.16
C LYS A 181 7.21 20.27 -10.73
N ASP A 182 5.94 19.95 -10.56
CA ASP A 182 5.34 19.66 -9.25
C ASP A 182 5.39 18.16 -8.89
N ALA A 183 5.74 17.30 -9.84
CA ALA A 183 5.78 15.85 -9.68
C ALA A 183 7.04 15.40 -8.91
N ALA A 184 6.86 14.73 -7.78
CA ALA A 184 7.97 14.10 -7.05
C ALA A 184 8.46 12.82 -7.73
N ALA A 185 7.58 12.15 -8.47
CA ALA A 185 7.90 11.07 -9.39
C ALA A 185 6.91 11.06 -10.57
N ILE A 186 7.34 10.52 -11.71
CA ILE A 186 6.46 10.28 -12.85
C ILE A 186 6.41 8.78 -13.17
N VAL A 187 5.28 8.32 -13.69
CA VAL A 187 5.07 6.94 -14.12
C VAL A 187 4.66 6.95 -15.59
N ILE A 188 5.41 6.22 -16.42
CA ILE A 188 5.13 6.06 -17.85
C ILE A 188 4.77 4.60 -18.08
N THR A 189 3.49 4.33 -18.37
CA THR A 189 2.96 2.96 -18.45
C THR A 189 2.60 2.58 -19.88
N LYS A 190 3.22 1.53 -20.39
CA LYS A 190 2.95 0.89 -21.67
C LYS A 190 2.65 1.92 -22.77
N PRO A 191 3.61 2.81 -23.11
CA PRO A 191 3.40 3.72 -24.23
C PRO A 191 3.18 2.91 -25.51
N ASP A 192 2.32 3.41 -26.39
CA ASP A 192 2.01 2.78 -27.68
C ASP A 192 2.30 3.71 -28.87
N SER A 193 2.74 4.94 -28.62
CA SER A 193 3.19 5.85 -29.67
C SER A 193 4.58 6.44 -29.39
N VAL A 194 5.14 7.04 -30.44
CA VAL A 194 6.52 7.52 -30.48
C VAL A 194 6.64 8.83 -29.69
N PHE A 195 7.66 8.92 -28.83
CA PHE A 195 7.95 10.14 -28.08
C PHE A 195 8.60 11.20 -28.99
N THR A 196 8.12 12.44 -28.87
CA THR A 196 8.74 13.56 -29.58
C THR A 196 10.06 13.96 -28.90
N ASP A 197 11.02 14.51 -29.65
CA ASP A 197 12.29 14.97 -29.06
C ASP A 197 12.08 16.03 -27.97
N LYS A 198 10.99 16.81 -28.05
CA LYS A 198 10.62 17.77 -27.00
C LYS A 198 10.20 17.07 -25.72
N ASP A 199 9.37 16.04 -25.81
CA ASP A 199 8.93 15.29 -24.62
C ASP A 199 10.10 14.52 -24.00
N LYS A 200 10.97 13.93 -24.82
CA LYS A 200 12.23 13.32 -24.35
C LYS A 200 13.11 14.32 -23.62
N PHE A 201 13.26 15.52 -24.17
CA PHE A 201 14.02 16.59 -23.52
C PHE A 201 13.41 16.98 -22.17
N ILE A 202 12.09 17.11 -22.06
CA ILE A 202 11.42 17.44 -20.80
C ILE A 202 11.64 16.35 -19.75
N ILE A 203 11.51 15.08 -20.14
CA ILE A 203 11.76 13.94 -19.24
C ILE A 203 13.24 13.90 -18.83
N ASP A 204 14.16 14.10 -19.76
CA ASP A 204 15.59 14.18 -19.48
C ASP A 204 15.91 15.29 -18.48
N GLN A 205 15.42 16.50 -18.71
CA GLN A 205 15.62 17.62 -17.78
C GLN A 205 14.99 17.36 -16.40
N TYR A 206 13.84 16.68 -16.36
CA TYR A 206 13.24 16.25 -15.10
C TYR A 206 14.15 15.29 -14.33
N VAL A 207 14.71 14.27 -14.99
CA VAL A 207 15.66 13.32 -14.39
C VAL A 207 16.94 14.03 -13.95
N MET A 208 17.51 14.90 -14.78
CA MET A 208 18.73 15.66 -14.47
C MET A 208 18.56 16.57 -13.24
N ASN A 209 17.35 17.06 -12.99
CA ASN A 209 17.01 17.85 -11.79
C ASN A 209 16.70 16.98 -10.55
N GLY A 210 16.94 15.67 -10.60
CA GLY A 210 16.71 14.74 -9.49
C GLY A 210 15.30 14.16 -9.42
N GLY A 211 14.50 14.37 -10.46
CA GLY A 211 13.19 13.75 -10.63
C GLY A 211 13.29 12.23 -10.76
N LYS A 212 12.23 11.51 -10.35
CA LYS A 212 12.21 10.04 -10.36
C LYS A 212 11.25 9.54 -11.42
N VAL A 213 11.68 8.56 -12.22
CA VAL A 213 10.88 8.03 -13.32
C VAL A 213 10.72 6.52 -13.17
N MET A 214 9.48 6.05 -13.26
CA MET A 214 9.16 4.63 -13.41
C MET A 214 8.73 4.36 -14.85
N TRP A 215 9.50 3.53 -15.54
CA TRP A 215 9.22 3.08 -16.90
C TRP A 215 8.62 1.67 -16.86
N LEU A 216 7.41 1.51 -17.39
CA LEU A 216 6.83 0.22 -17.69
C LEU A 216 6.66 0.16 -19.21
N VAL A 217 7.57 -0.47 -19.93
CA VAL A 217 7.61 -0.44 -21.41
C VAL A 217 7.62 -1.86 -21.94
N ASP A 218 6.76 -2.14 -22.93
CA ASP A 218 6.72 -3.41 -23.64
C ASP A 218 7.43 -3.26 -24.99
N PRO A 219 8.65 -3.78 -25.19
CA PRO A 219 9.37 -3.64 -26.46
C PRO A 219 8.81 -4.52 -27.58
N VAL A 220 7.81 -5.36 -27.29
CA VAL A 220 7.18 -6.27 -28.25
C VAL A 220 5.67 -6.11 -28.19
N TYR A 221 5.06 -5.83 -29.33
CA TYR A 221 3.61 -5.87 -29.50
C TYR A 221 3.15 -7.27 -29.89
N ILE A 222 2.13 -7.78 -29.19
CA ILE A 222 1.46 -9.05 -29.50
C ILE A 222 -0.04 -8.81 -29.52
N ASN A 223 -0.71 -9.33 -30.56
CA ASN A 223 -2.18 -9.35 -30.58
C ASN A 223 -2.70 -10.46 -29.64
N MET A 224 -3.22 -10.06 -28.47
CA MET A 224 -3.71 -10.98 -27.45
C MET A 224 -4.97 -11.74 -27.86
N ASP A 225 -5.83 -11.16 -28.70
CA ASP A 225 -7.05 -11.82 -29.16
C ASP A 225 -6.72 -13.00 -30.08
N THR A 226 -5.75 -12.81 -30.97
CA THR A 226 -5.24 -13.87 -31.84
C THR A 226 -4.58 -14.96 -31.00
N LEU A 227 -3.79 -14.57 -29.98
CA LEU A 227 -3.16 -15.51 -29.06
C LEU A 227 -4.19 -16.37 -28.32
N ARG A 228 -5.27 -15.76 -27.81
CA ARG A 228 -6.35 -16.45 -27.10
C ARG A 228 -7.19 -17.35 -28.01
N MET A 229 -7.54 -16.88 -29.21
CA MET A 229 -8.41 -17.63 -30.12
C MET A 229 -7.67 -18.75 -30.87
N ARG A 230 -6.39 -18.56 -31.19
CA ARG A 230 -5.63 -19.47 -32.06
C ARG A 230 -4.52 -20.21 -31.34
N GLY A 231 -4.20 -19.85 -30.09
CA GLY A 231 -3.07 -20.41 -29.34
C GLY A 231 -1.69 -19.90 -29.78
N TYR A 232 -1.63 -19.03 -30.79
CA TYR A 232 -0.39 -18.40 -31.26
C TYR A 232 -0.64 -16.98 -31.74
N SER A 233 0.38 -16.12 -31.67
CA SER A 233 0.34 -14.76 -32.20
C SER A 233 1.76 -14.32 -32.55
N LEU A 234 1.89 -13.46 -33.57
CA LEU A 234 3.19 -12.93 -33.97
C LEU A 234 3.55 -11.74 -33.08
N GLY A 235 4.78 -11.75 -32.57
CA GLY A 235 5.37 -10.63 -31.84
C GLY A 235 6.11 -9.70 -32.80
N PHE A 236 5.81 -8.41 -32.75
CA PHE A 236 6.51 -7.37 -33.51
C PHE A 236 7.29 -6.47 -32.58
N SER A 237 8.55 -6.16 -32.91
CA SER A 237 9.33 -5.18 -32.13
C SER A 237 8.69 -3.80 -32.30
N GLN A 238 8.45 -3.13 -31.18
CA GLN A 238 8.03 -1.73 -31.17
C GLN A 238 9.23 -0.81 -30.96
N GLN A 239 9.16 0.38 -31.55
CA GLN A 239 10.15 1.44 -31.36
C GLN A 239 9.42 2.70 -30.92
N TYR A 240 9.77 3.20 -29.73
CA TYR A 240 9.09 4.34 -29.12
C TYR A 240 9.92 5.63 -29.17
N ASN A 241 11.10 5.57 -29.79
CA ASN A 241 12.10 6.65 -29.82
C ASN A 241 12.64 7.01 -28.43
N ILE A 242 12.50 6.13 -27.43
CA ILE A 242 13.04 6.32 -26.06
C ILE A 242 14.29 5.48 -25.82
N GLU A 243 14.61 4.56 -26.73
CA GLU A 243 15.68 3.58 -26.60
C GLU A 243 17.04 4.27 -26.47
N ASP A 244 17.26 5.36 -27.20
CA ASP A 244 18.48 6.16 -27.16
C ASP A 244 18.65 6.86 -25.80
N MET A 245 17.55 7.40 -25.26
CA MET A 245 17.51 8.05 -23.96
C MET A 245 17.75 7.04 -22.84
N LEU A 246 17.03 5.91 -22.85
CA LEU A 246 17.21 4.84 -21.86
C LEU A 246 18.63 4.26 -21.92
N PHE A 247 19.21 4.12 -23.12
CA PHE A 247 20.57 3.65 -23.28
C PHE A 247 21.59 4.59 -22.64
N LYS A 248 21.39 5.91 -22.72
CA LYS A 248 22.21 6.90 -22.00
C LYS A 248 22.09 6.77 -20.49
N TYR A 249 20.94 6.33 -19.99
CA TYR A 249 20.73 5.99 -18.57
C TYR A 249 21.27 4.61 -18.19
N GLY A 250 21.89 3.88 -19.13
CA GLY A 250 22.44 2.54 -18.90
C GLY A 250 21.41 1.41 -19.00
N VAL A 251 20.22 1.67 -19.53
CA VAL A 251 19.15 0.68 -19.69
C VAL A 251 18.98 0.32 -21.17
N ARG A 252 18.90 -0.98 -21.48
CA ARG A 252 18.66 -1.47 -22.84
C ARG A 252 17.35 -2.27 -22.88
N LEU A 253 16.43 -1.86 -23.76
CA LEU A 253 15.23 -2.61 -24.06
C LEU A 253 15.54 -3.72 -25.06
N ASN A 254 15.29 -4.97 -24.69
CA ASN A 254 15.45 -6.12 -25.56
C ASN A 254 14.05 -6.57 -26.02
N PRO A 255 13.76 -6.62 -27.33
CA PRO A 255 12.47 -7.04 -27.86
C PRO A 255 12.35 -8.58 -27.83
N VAL A 256 12.39 -9.15 -26.63
CA VAL A 256 12.30 -10.59 -26.38
C VAL A 256 11.15 -10.87 -25.43
N LEU A 257 10.53 -12.03 -25.60
CA LEU A 257 9.49 -12.52 -24.70
C LEU A 257 10.10 -13.53 -23.74
N VAL A 258 9.74 -13.40 -22.46
CA VAL A 258 10.10 -14.38 -21.44
C VAL A 258 8.97 -15.39 -21.33
N GLN A 259 9.28 -16.66 -21.56
CA GLN A 259 8.34 -17.76 -21.43
C GLN A 259 8.70 -18.61 -20.21
N ASP A 260 7.71 -18.90 -19.38
CA ASP A 260 7.83 -19.90 -18.32
C ASP A 260 7.38 -21.27 -18.83
N PHE A 261 8.23 -22.29 -18.67
CA PHE A 261 7.96 -23.66 -19.08
C PHE A 261 6.99 -24.38 -18.13
N SER A 262 6.93 -23.98 -16.85
CA SER A 262 6.14 -24.66 -15.82
C SER A 262 4.73 -24.10 -15.65
N SER A 263 4.49 -22.86 -16.11
CA SER A 263 3.20 -22.17 -16.04
C SER A 263 2.41 -22.26 -17.36
N GLY A 264 2.83 -23.15 -18.27
CA GLY A 264 2.21 -23.41 -19.56
C GLY A 264 0.99 -24.34 -19.49
N ALA A 265 -0.10 -23.88 -18.87
CA ALA A 265 -1.42 -24.40 -19.16
C ALA A 265 -2.22 -23.31 -19.87
N VAL A 266 -1.92 -23.12 -21.15
CA VAL A 266 -2.90 -22.55 -22.08
C VAL A 266 -3.63 -23.77 -22.63
N LEU A 267 -4.76 -24.12 -22.02
CA LEU A 267 -5.74 -25.05 -22.60
C LEU A 267 -6.48 -24.36 -23.74
#